data_AF-A0A7S2I2E4-F1
#
_entry.id   AF-A0A7S2I2E4-F1
#
_cell.length_a   1.000
_cell.length_b   1.000
_cell.length_c   1.000
_cell.angle_alpha   90.00
_cell.angle_beta   90.00
_cell.angle_gamma   90.00
#
_symmetry.space_group_name_H-M   'P 1'
#
loop_
_entity.id
_entity.type
_entity.pdbx_description
1 polymer ?
#
loop_
_entity_poly.entity_id
_entity_poly.type
_entity_poly.pdbx_seq_one_letter_code
_entity_poly.pdbx_strand_id
1 'polypeptide(L)'
;YALRFAFVLGTTTQYRWMLSEAVFLVCSLAGNLTSPFLFVVHALEFFRGESARLLLASATLHLSKLGQAVFLMMLVVYMYAVIGFQFFKERHTEGTCRTLLNCAVSYLDGGLQSQGLHGPLTVMAPHSLFDSPLTDWFLQLFAMTFLTIFVQVLMAIFTGVIIDSFGELRDRQGEITSHLTEPGHLLSHNTHRDYVNFFVFLLMDCADDGRELTDLEEYIYTEVQRGSSDWLPYRHNLELQKKRAQQGEAEKERGSAAEVVREQLA
;
A
#
# COMPACT_ATOMS: atom_id res chain seq x y z
N TYR A 1 -27.66 -15.94 -18.18
CA TYR A 1 -27.68 -14.87 -17.16
C TYR A 1 -26.36 -14.71 -16.39
N ALA A 2 -25.62 -15.79 -16.08
CA ALA A 2 -24.26 -15.72 -15.50
C ALA A 2 -23.27 -14.82 -16.27
N LEU A 3 -23.32 -14.85 -17.62
CA LEU A 3 -22.50 -14.00 -18.49
C LEU A 3 -22.85 -12.50 -18.43
N ARG A 4 -24.11 -12.14 -18.15
CA ARG A 4 -24.50 -10.73 -17.96
C ARG A 4 -24.17 -10.24 -16.56
N PHE A 5 -24.18 -11.12 -15.56
CA PHE A 5 -23.79 -10.79 -14.18
C PHE A 5 -22.28 -10.57 -14.06
N ALA A 6 -21.46 -11.38 -14.77
CA ALA A 6 -20.02 -11.16 -14.90
C ALA A 6 -19.69 -9.85 -15.64
N PHE A 7 -20.55 -9.41 -16.56
CA PHE A 7 -20.35 -8.22 -17.37
C PHE A 7 -20.71 -6.92 -16.64
N VAL A 8 -21.65 -6.94 -15.66
CA VAL A 8 -22.17 -5.72 -15.02
C VAL A 8 -21.44 -5.34 -13.73
N LEU A 9 -20.86 -6.29 -13.00
CA LEU A 9 -20.16 -6.02 -11.72
C LEU A 9 -18.65 -5.75 -11.85
N GLY A 10 -18.04 -5.90 -13.03
CA GLY A 10 -16.58 -5.97 -13.16
C GLY A 10 -15.95 -5.25 -14.35
N THR A 11 -16.64 -4.35 -15.05
CA THR A 11 -16.14 -3.81 -16.35
C THR A 11 -14.75 -3.16 -16.27
N THR A 12 -14.40 -2.50 -15.17
CA THR A 12 -13.08 -1.84 -14.99
C THR A 12 -11.98 -2.79 -14.56
N THR A 13 -12.26 -3.77 -13.69
CA THR A 13 -11.30 -4.78 -13.24
C THR A 13 -11.07 -5.87 -14.30
N GLN A 14 -12.14 -6.36 -14.95
CA GLN A 14 -12.05 -7.38 -15.99
C GLN A 14 -11.28 -6.87 -17.21
N TYR A 15 -11.51 -5.63 -17.66
CA TYR A 15 -10.77 -5.03 -18.77
C TYR A 15 -9.25 -4.93 -18.48
N ARG A 16 -8.87 -4.51 -17.27
CA ARG A 16 -7.45 -4.45 -16.87
C ARG A 16 -6.80 -5.83 -16.82
N TRP A 17 -7.53 -6.84 -16.37
CA TRP A 17 -7.07 -8.23 -16.38
C TRP A 17 -6.89 -8.74 -17.80
N MET A 18 -7.90 -8.57 -18.66
CA MET A 18 -7.82 -8.97 -20.08
C MET A 18 -6.68 -8.27 -20.82
N LEU A 19 -6.45 -6.98 -20.57
CA LEU A 19 -5.30 -6.26 -21.11
C LEU A 19 -3.97 -6.85 -20.66
N SER A 20 -3.83 -7.19 -19.37
CA SER A 20 -2.58 -7.78 -18.86
C SER A 20 -2.28 -9.12 -19.52
N GLU A 21 -3.28 -10.00 -19.65
CA GLU A 21 -3.14 -11.29 -20.33
C GLU A 21 -2.83 -11.11 -21.82
N ALA A 22 -3.48 -10.16 -22.49
CA ALA A 22 -3.20 -9.85 -23.88
C ALA A 22 -1.76 -9.36 -24.09
N VAL A 23 -1.23 -8.52 -23.21
CA VAL A 23 0.16 -8.05 -23.26
C VAL A 23 1.14 -9.22 -23.08
N PHE A 24 0.89 -10.13 -22.12
CA PHE A 24 1.73 -11.31 -21.94
C PHE A 24 1.69 -12.24 -23.16
N LEU A 25 0.50 -12.46 -23.75
CA LEU A 25 0.35 -13.29 -24.94
C LEU A 25 1.07 -12.67 -26.16
N VAL A 26 0.97 -11.35 -26.35
CA VAL A 26 1.68 -10.63 -27.41
C VAL A 26 3.20 -10.70 -27.20
N CYS A 27 3.68 -10.51 -25.96
CA CYS A 27 5.10 -10.64 -25.63
C CYS A 27 5.62 -12.07 -25.85
N SER A 28 4.81 -13.10 -25.56
CA SER A 28 5.16 -14.50 -25.81
C SER A 28 5.28 -14.80 -27.32
N LEU A 29 4.32 -14.32 -28.11
CA LEU A 29 4.33 -14.48 -29.56
C LEU A 29 5.50 -13.72 -30.21
N ALA A 30 5.75 -12.48 -29.78
CA ALA A 30 6.88 -11.67 -30.22
C ALA A 30 8.23 -12.24 -29.76
N GLY A 31 8.29 -12.88 -28.59
CA GLY A 31 9.48 -13.56 -28.09
C GLY A 31 9.87 -14.75 -28.94
N ASN A 32 8.87 -15.47 -29.47
CA ASN A 32 9.10 -16.58 -30.38
C ASN A 32 9.50 -16.12 -31.80
N LEU A 33 8.95 -15.00 -32.29
CA LEU A 33 9.17 -14.52 -33.66
C LEU A 33 10.40 -13.63 -33.82
N THR A 34 10.77 -12.84 -32.80
CA THR A 34 11.80 -11.80 -32.92
C THR A 34 13.03 -12.11 -32.07
N SER A 35 12.87 -12.30 -30.75
CA SER A 35 14.01 -12.55 -29.86
C SER A 35 13.60 -13.17 -28.51
N PRO A 36 14.33 -14.17 -27.98
CA PRO A 36 14.03 -14.79 -26.69
C PRO A 36 14.03 -13.85 -25.47
N PHE A 37 14.62 -12.66 -25.56
CA PHE A 37 14.66 -11.71 -24.43
C PHE A 37 13.29 -11.23 -23.97
N LEU A 38 12.28 -11.25 -24.84
CA LEU A 38 10.92 -10.82 -24.49
C LEU A 38 10.23 -11.76 -23.49
N PHE A 39 10.71 -12.98 -23.31
CA PHE A 39 10.20 -13.88 -22.28
C PHE A 39 10.42 -13.37 -20.84
N VAL A 40 11.38 -12.47 -20.62
CA VAL A 40 11.65 -11.86 -19.30
C VAL A 40 10.42 -11.11 -18.76
N VAL A 41 9.55 -10.59 -19.64
CA VAL A 41 8.34 -9.87 -19.23
C VAL A 41 7.41 -10.76 -18.39
N HIS A 42 7.38 -12.08 -18.63
CA HIS A 42 6.56 -13.01 -17.85
C HIS A 42 7.01 -13.12 -16.39
N ALA A 43 8.23 -12.72 -16.04
CA ALA A 43 8.65 -12.63 -14.64
C ALA A 43 7.77 -11.64 -13.83
N LEU A 44 7.13 -10.67 -14.49
CA LEU A 44 6.20 -9.74 -13.85
C LEU A 44 4.93 -10.42 -13.33
N GLU A 45 4.60 -11.64 -13.79
CA GLU A 45 3.48 -12.42 -13.24
C GLU A 45 3.67 -12.72 -11.74
N PHE A 46 4.91 -12.75 -11.24
CA PHE A 46 5.21 -12.85 -9.81
C PHE A 46 4.48 -11.79 -8.97
N PHE A 47 4.35 -10.57 -9.49
CA PHE A 47 3.65 -9.47 -8.79
C PHE A 47 2.12 -9.65 -8.72
N ARG A 48 1.56 -10.69 -9.34
CA ARG A 48 0.14 -11.06 -9.15
C ARG A 48 -0.12 -11.69 -7.78
N GLY A 49 0.89 -12.23 -7.10
CA GLY A 49 0.75 -12.77 -5.75
C GLY A 49 0.34 -11.71 -4.74
N GLU A 50 -0.42 -12.10 -3.71
CA GLU A 50 -0.93 -11.17 -2.68
C GLU A 50 0.20 -10.44 -1.93
N SER A 51 1.24 -11.17 -1.54
CA SER A 51 2.39 -10.60 -0.83
C SER A 51 3.17 -9.60 -1.68
N ALA A 52 3.40 -9.92 -2.96
CA ALA A 52 4.14 -9.04 -3.88
C ALA A 52 3.32 -7.79 -4.25
N ARG A 53 2.00 -7.93 -4.36
CA ARG A 53 1.09 -6.81 -4.61
C ARG A 53 1.06 -5.84 -3.44
N LEU A 54 1.15 -6.33 -2.20
CA LEU A 54 1.25 -5.47 -1.02
C LEU A 54 2.51 -4.60 -1.05
N LEU A 55 3.66 -5.18 -1.43
CA LEU A 55 4.92 -4.46 -1.58
C LEU A 55 4.87 -3.40 -2.70
N LEU A 56 4.22 -3.73 -3.82
CA LEU A 56 4.04 -2.77 -4.90
C LEU A 56 3.05 -1.66 -4.52
N ALA A 57 1.97 -2.03 -3.82
CA ALA A 57 0.97 -1.09 -3.33
C ALA A 57 1.57 -0.11 -2.31
N SER A 58 2.43 -0.57 -1.39
CA SER A 58 3.06 0.31 -0.41
C SER A 58 3.94 1.38 -1.07
N ALA A 59 4.63 1.04 -2.15
CA ALA A 59 5.40 2.00 -2.93
C ALA A 59 4.53 2.92 -3.80
N THR A 60 3.31 2.49 -4.17
CA THR A 60 2.47 3.20 -5.14
C THR A 60 1.30 4.02 -4.57
N LEU A 61 0.93 3.81 -3.32
CA LEU A 61 -0.18 4.52 -2.67
C LEU A 61 0.01 6.03 -2.64
N HIS A 62 1.21 6.47 -2.26
CA HIS A 62 1.52 7.88 -2.03
C HIS A 62 2.54 8.41 -3.02
N LEU A 63 2.33 8.12 -4.31
CA LEU A 63 3.19 8.60 -5.40
C LEU A 63 3.39 10.12 -5.38
N SER A 64 2.38 10.87 -4.95
CA SER A 64 2.49 12.33 -4.82
C SER A 64 3.52 12.74 -3.76
N LYS A 65 3.56 12.07 -2.60
CA LYS A 65 4.51 12.37 -1.53
C LYS A 65 5.91 11.89 -1.89
N LEU A 66 6.00 10.68 -2.43
CA LEU A 66 7.24 10.12 -2.95
C LEU A 66 7.84 10.99 -4.06
N GLY A 67 7.01 11.44 -5.01
CA GLY A 67 7.42 12.32 -6.10
C GLY A 67 7.92 13.68 -5.61
N GLN A 68 7.29 14.25 -4.58
CA GLN A 68 7.77 15.48 -3.93
C GLN A 68 9.13 15.28 -3.26
N ALA A 69 9.36 14.14 -2.59
CA ALA A 69 10.65 13.82 -1.99
C ALA A 69 11.76 13.65 -3.05
N VAL A 70 11.46 12.95 -4.14
CA VAL A 70 12.39 12.80 -5.28
C VAL A 70 12.66 14.15 -5.96
N PHE A 71 11.65 15.02 -6.09
CA PHE A 71 11.82 16.36 -6.64
C PHE A 71 12.74 17.22 -5.77
N LEU A 72 12.55 17.21 -4.45
CA LEU A 72 13.44 17.88 -3.50
C LEU A 72 14.88 17.35 -3.60
N MET A 73 15.02 16.02 -3.72
CA MET A 73 16.30 15.35 -3.87
C MET A 73 17.04 15.79 -5.15
N MET A 74 16.34 15.84 -6.28
CA MET A 74 16.87 16.31 -7.55
C MET A 74 17.28 17.79 -7.44
N LEU A 75 16.44 18.65 -6.85
CA LEU A 75 16.73 20.08 -6.69
C LEU A 75 18.01 20.32 -5.88
N VAL A 76 18.20 19.59 -4.77
CA VAL A 76 19.42 19.70 -3.97
C VAL A 76 20.64 19.23 -4.77
N VAL A 77 20.55 18.09 -5.46
CA VAL A 77 21.65 17.59 -6.31
C VAL A 77 22.00 18.61 -7.40
N TYR A 78 21.00 19.22 -8.03
CA TYR A 78 21.22 20.21 -9.07
C TYR A 78 21.97 21.43 -8.53
N MET A 79 21.60 21.94 -7.35
CA MET A 79 22.33 23.04 -6.70
C MET A 79 23.79 22.68 -6.43
N TYR A 80 24.05 21.48 -5.90
CA TYR A 80 25.41 20.98 -5.68
C TYR A 80 26.17 20.78 -7.01
N ALA A 81 25.51 20.30 -8.07
CA ALA A 81 26.12 20.12 -9.38
C ALA A 81 26.53 21.46 -10.00
N VAL A 82 25.72 22.52 -9.87
CA VAL A 82 26.06 23.86 -10.35
C VAL A 82 27.27 24.44 -9.60
N ILE A 83 27.29 24.33 -8.26
CA ILE A 83 28.43 24.78 -7.46
C ILE A 83 29.69 23.97 -7.80
N GLY A 84 29.55 22.66 -7.90
CA GLY A 84 30.61 21.73 -8.30
C GLY A 84 31.22 22.08 -9.65
N PHE A 85 30.37 22.28 -10.67
CA PHE A 85 30.77 22.58 -12.03
C PHE A 85 31.53 23.91 -12.16
N GLN A 86 31.16 24.92 -11.37
CA GLN A 86 31.81 26.24 -11.43
C GLN A 86 33.11 26.31 -10.63
N PHE A 87 33.15 25.73 -9.42
CA PHE A 87 34.29 25.92 -8.51
C PHE A 87 35.32 24.78 -8.56
N PHE A 88 34.91 23.55 -8.91
CA PHE A 88 35.75 22.35 -8.76
C PHE A 88 35.99 21.59 -10.07
N LYS A 89 35.83 22.25 -11.22
CA LYS A 89 35.94 21.65 -12.56
C LYS A 89 37.20 20.81 -12.79
N GLU A 90 38.33 21.23 -12.24
CA GLU A 90 39.63 20.53 -12.40
C GLU A 90 39.80 19.31 -11.49
N ARG A 91 38.93 19.14 -10.49
CA ARG A 91 38.98 18.04 -9.50
C ARG A 91 38.00 16.90 -9.82
N HIS A 92 37.29 16.99 -10.94
CA HIS A 92 36.42 15.91 -11.41
C HIS A 92 37.23 14.80 -12.08
N THR A 93 36.83 13.56 -11.81
CA THR A 93 37.39 12.39 -12.50
C THR A 93 37.09 12.47 -14.01
N GLU A 94 37.99 11.94 -14.84
CA GLU A 94 37.85 12.05 -16.28
C GLU A 94 36.51 11.43 -16.76
N GLY A 95 35.68 12.26 -17.40
CA GLY A 95 34.42 11.81 -18.01
C GLY A 95 33.16 11.95 -17.14
N THR A 96 33.25 12.27 -15.85
CA THR A 96 32.07 12.35 -14.96
C THR A 96 31.34 13.70 -15.01
N CYS A 97 32.04 14.80 -15.26
CA CYS A 97 31.46 16.16 -15.21
C CYS A 97 31.81 17.01 -16.46
N ARG A 98 31.62 16.45 -17.67
CA ARG A 98 31.82 17.21 -18.94
C ARG A 98 30.73 18.26 -19.20
N THR A 99 29.48 17.93 -18.86
CA THR A 99 28.32 18.81 -18.97
C THR A 99 27.65 18.90 -17.60
N LEU A 100 26.87 19.97 -17.37
CA LEU A 100 26.14 20.14 -16.12
C LEU A 100 25.23 18.95 -15.82
N LEU A 101 24.57 18.41 -16.84
CA LEU A 101 23.70 17.23 -16.71
C LEU A 101 24.50 15.98 -16.33
N ASN A 102 25.66 15.74 -16.93
CA ASN A 102 26.52 14.61 -16.57
C ASN A 102 27.01 14.72 -15.12
N CYS A 103 27.32 15.94 -14.68
CA CYS A 103 27.68 16.22 -13.29
C CYS A 103 26.54 15.92 -12.32
N ALA A 104 25.32 16.35 -12.64
CA ALA A 104 24.13 16.08 -11.84
C ALA A 104 23.83 14.57 -11.74
N VAL A 105 23.95 13.83 -12.86
CA VAL A 105 23.77 12.37 -12.87
C VAL A 105 24.84 11.67 -12.04
N SER A 106 26.10 12.08 -12.17
CA SER A 106 27.22 11.49 -11.42
C SER A 106 27.14 11.77 -9.91
N TYR A 107 26.67 12.95 -9.51
CA TYR A 107 26.45 13.30 -8.09
C TYR A 107 25.24 12.56 -7.52
N LEU A 108 24.17 12.41 -8.32
CA LEU A 108 23.02 11.61 -7.94
C LEU A 108 23.42 10.15 -7.71
N ASP A 109 24.17 9.56 -8.64
CA ASP A 109 24.65 8.17 -8.54
C ASP A 109 25.52 7.95 -7.30
N GLY A 110 26.51 8.83 -7.06
CA GLY A 110 27.36 8.77 -5.86
C GLY A 110 26.56 8.95 -4.56
N GLY A 111 25.55 9.82 -4.58
CA GLY A 111 24.62 10.00 -3.47
C GLY A 111 23.77 8.75 -3.19
N LEU A 112 23.18 8.13 -4.21
CA LEU A 112 22.34 6.94 -4.07
C LEU A 112 23.13 5.73 -3.58
N GLN A 113 24.39 5.61 -3.97
CA GLN A 113 25.30 4.55 -3.52
C GLN A 113 25.91 4.81 -2.12
N SER A 114 25.49 5.90 -1.44
CA SER A 114 26.03 6.33 -0.15
C SER A 114 27.53 6.68 -0.15
N GLN A 115 28.16 6.80 -1.33
CA GLN A 115 29.56 7.21 -1.48
C GLN A 115 29.75 8.73 -1.43
N GLY A 116 28.67 9.48 -1.64
CA GLY A 116 28.71 10.95 -1.70
C GLY A 116 29.45 11.44 -2.94
N LEU A 117 30.28 12.48 -2.78
CA LEU A 117 31.03 13.10 -3.87
C LEU A 117 32.42 12.46 -4.12
N HIS A 118 32.80 11.44 -3.36
CA HIS A 118 34.14 10.84 -3.45
C HIS A 118 34.38 9.99 -4.73
N GLY A 119 33.31 9.56 -5.40
CA GLY A 119 33.40 8.92 -6.72
C GLY A 119 33.65 9.92 -7.87
N PRO A 120 32.79 10.95 -8.04
CA PRO A 120 32.94 11.91 -9.12
C PRO A 120 34.03 12.97 -8.89
N LEU A 121 34.45 13.24 -7.65
CA LEU A 121 35.55 14.16 -7.34
C LEU A 121 36.70 13.41 -6.69
N THR A 122 37.92 13.75 -7.12
CA THR A 122 39.15 13.30 -6.47
C THR A 122 39.35 14.09 -5.19
N VAL A 123 38.72 13.64 -4.12
CA VAL A 123 38.90 14.19 -2.78
C VAL A 123 40.11 13.50 -2.14
N MET A 124 41.25 14.19 -2.09
CA MET A 124 42.42 13.73 -1.35
C MET A 124 42.36 14.21 0.10
N ALA A 125 42.64 13.32 1.04
CA ALA A 125 42.79 13.72 2.44
C ALA A 125 43.97 14.70 2.55
N PRO A 126 43.82 15.85 3.23
CA PRO A 126 44.91 16.79 3.39
C PRO A 126 46.06 16.11 4.13
N HIS A 127 47.25 16.07 3.51
CA HIS A 127 48.43 15.41 4.10
C HIS A 127 48.88 16.07 5.41
N SER A 128 48.55 17.36 5.63
CA SER A 128 48.75 18.07 6.88
C SER A 128 47.80 19.26 7.02
N LEU A 129 47.49 19.66 8.26
CA LEU A 129 46.57 20.76 8.60
C LEU A 129 47.04 22.15 8.14
N PHE A 130 48.36 22.34 7.99
CA PHE A 130 48.95 23.66 7.72
C PHE A 130 49.59 23.81 6.34
N ASP A 131 49.83 22.70 5.62
CA ASP A 131 50.51 22.72 4.31
C ASP A 131 49.53 22.46 3.15
N SER A 132 48.29 22.06 3.46
CA SER A 132 47.25 21.84 2.45
C SER A 132 46.64 23.16 1.97
N PRO A 133 46.46 23.34 0.65
CA PRO A 133 45.82 24.53 0.12
C PRO A 133 44.37 24.60 0.60
N LEU A 134 43.89 25.83 0.87
CA LEU A 134 42.52 26.08 1.36
C LEU A 134 41.44 25.43 0.46
N THR A 135 41.73 25.28 -0.83
CA THR A 135 40.86 24.60 -1.80
C THR A 135 40.57 23.14 -1.45
N ASP A 136 41.53 22.42 -0.86
CA ASP A 136 41.36 21.01 -0.47
C ASP A 136 40.44 20.90 0.75
N TRP A 137 40.59 21.82 1.71
CA TRP A 137 39.67 21.94 2.85
C TRP A 137 38.24 22.28 2.41
N PHE A 138 38.07 23.24 1.48
CA PHE A 138 36.76 23.57 0.94
C PHE A 138 36.13 22.40 0.18
N LEU A 139 36.92 21.66 -0.60
CA LEU A 139 36.46 20.48 -1.32
C LEU A 139 36.01 19.37 -0.36
N GLN A 140 36.80 19.09 0.68
CA GLN A 140 36.46 18.10 1.70
C GLN A 140 35.18 18.50 2.44
N LEU A 141 35.05 19.77 2.86
CA LEU A 141 33.84 20.26 3.52
C LEU A 141 32.63 20.15 2.60
N PHE A 142 32.75 20.53 1.33
CA PHE A 142 31.69 20.41 0.35
C PHE A 142 31.23 18.96 0.12
N ALA A 143 32.15 18.01 0.07
CA ALA A 143 31.83 16.59 -0.01
C ALA A 143 31.13 16.08 1.26
N MET A 144 31.58 16.51 2.44
CA MET A 144 30.97 16.13 3.73
C MET A 144 29.58 16.72 3.94
N THR A 145 29.34 17.97 3.51
CA THR A 145 27.99 18.58 3.57
C THR A 145 27.03 17.87 2.63
N PHE A 146 27.49 17.49 1.44
CA PHE A 146 26.69 16.68 0.52
C PHE A 146 26.34 15.32 1.13
N LEU A 147 27.32 14.60 1.69
CA LEU A 147 27.08 13.30 2.32
C LEU A 147 26.04 13.41 3.46
N THR A 148 26.16 14.41 4.31
CA THR A 148 25.25 14.60 5.44
C THR A 148 23.85 14.99 4.99
N ILE A 149 23.72 15.98 4.11
CA ILE A 149 22.40 16.47 3.69
C ILE A 149 21.73 15.47 2.74
N PHE A 150 22.43 14.99 1.72
CA PHE A 150 21.83 14.11 0.71
C PHE A 150 21.69 12.68 1.22
N VAL A 151 22.78 12.05 1.66
CA VAL A 151 22.75 10.62 2.00
C VAL A 151 22.07 10.40 3.34
N GLN A 152 22.36 11.19 4.38
CA GLN A 152 21.78 10.94 5.69
C GLN A 152 20.36 11.49 5.81
N VAL A 153 20.11 12.74 5.39
CA VAL A 153 18.77 13.35 5.57
C VAL A 153 17.81 12.97 4.45
N LEU A 154 18.15 13.24 3.18
CA LEU A 154 17.20 13.03 2.08
C LEU A 154 16.87 11.56 1.83
N MET A 155 17.85 10.64 1.89
CA MET A 155 17.55 9.19 1.76
C MET A 155 16.78 8.64 2.96
N ALA A 156 17.00 9.16 4.18
CA ALA A 156 16.20 8.77 5.34
C ALA A 156 14.74 9.23 5.21
N ILE A 157 14.50 10.44 4.68
CA ILE A 157 13.14 10.90 4.37
C ILE A 157 12.52 10.01 3.29
N PHE A 158 13.25 9.69 2.21
CA PHE A 158 12.75 8.85 1.12
C PHE A 158 12.32 7.45 1.61
N THR A 159 13.19 6.78 2.37
CA THR A 159 12.86 5.46 2.95
C THR A 159 11.80 5.57 4.03
N GLY A 160 11.79 6.65 4.82
CA GLY A 160 10.76 6.94 5.81
C GLY A 160 9.35 7.04 5.21
N VAL A 161 9.18 7.73 4.07
CA VAL A 161 7.90 7.84 3.36
C VAL A 161 7.40 6.47 2.89
N ILE A 162 8.30 5.59 2.43
CA ILE A 162 7.95 4.23 2.00
C ILE A 162 7.52 3.38 3.21
N ILE A 163 8.23 3.48 4.33
CA ILE A 163 7.91 2.76 5.57
C ILE A 163 6.54 3.22 6.12
N ASP A 164 6.26 4.52 6.10
CA ASP A 164 4.97 5.09 6.52
C ASP A 164 3.82 4.55 5.65
N SER A 165 4.01 4.54 4.33
CA SER A 165 3.03 3.99 3.37
C SER A 165 2.77 2.49 3.60
N PHE A 166 3.81 1.73 3.97
CA PHE A 166 3.66 0.32 4.35
C PHE A 166 2.95 0.15 5.70
N GLY A 167 3.24 1.03 6.65
CA GLY A 167 2.55 1.10 7.94
C GLY A 167 1.05 1.31 7.77
N GLU A 168 0.65 2.31 6.99
CA GLU A 168 -0.76 2.62 6.72
C GLU A 168 -1.51 1.44 6.09
N LEU A 169 -0.89 0.74 5.13
CA LEU A 169 -1.48 -0.45 4.53
C LEU A 169 -1.76 -1.55 5.55
N ARG A 170 -0.80 -1.78 6.45
CA ARG A 170 -0.93 -2.79 7.50
C ARG A 170 -2.03 -2.40 8.48
N ASP A 171 -2.11 -1.12 8.84
CA ASP A 171 -3.10 -0.62 9.77
C ASP A 171 -4.52 -0.68 9.16
N ARG A 172 -4.69 -0.32 7.88
CA ARG A 172 -5.96 -0.51 7.14
C ARG A 172 -6.38 -1.98 7.09
N GLN A 173 -5.44 -2.89 6.85
CA GLN A 173 -5.73 -4.32 6.84
C GLN A 173 -6.15 -4.81 8.24
N GLY A 174 -5.51 -4.30 9.29
CA GLY A 174 -5.86 -4.57 10.68
C GLY A 174 -7.26 -4.06 11.04
N GLU A 175 -7.59 -2.84 10.62
CA GLU A 175 -8.90 -2.22 10.81
C GLU A 175 -10.02 -3.00 10.10
N ILE A 176 -9.83 -3.36 8.82
CA ILE A 176 -10.82 -4.18 8.10
C ILE A 176 -11.01 -5.52 8.81
N THR A 177 -9.92 -6.18 9.22
CA THR A 177 -10.00 -7.48 9.90
C THR A 177 -10.72 -7.38 11.24
N SER A 178 -10.47 -6.32 12.01
CA SER A 178 -11.14 -6.11 13.30
C SER A 178 -12.64 -5.82 13.13
N HIS A 179 -13.03 -5.02 12.12
CA HIS A 179 -14.44 -4.79 11.78
C HIS A 179 -15.15 -6.07 11.31
N LEU A 180 -14.49 -6.89 10.49
CA LEU A 180 -15.05 -8.16 10.02
C LEU A 180 -15.24 -9.18 11.15
N THR A 181 -14.40 -9.10 12.19
CA THR A 181 -14.45 -9.99 13.36
C THR A 181 -15.34 -9.43 14.48
N GLU A 182 -15.85 -8.21 14.35
CA GLU A 182 -16.77 -7.60 15.32
C GLU A 182 -17.99 -8.53 15.48
N PRO A 183 -18.42 -8.89 16.70
CA PRO A 183 -19.42 -9.95 16.89
C PRO A 183 -20.81 -9.60 16.34
N GLY A 184 -21.07 -8.32 16.05
CA GLY A 184 -22.28 -7.82 15.38
C GLY A 184 -22.17 -7.79 13.85
N HIS A 185 -21.03 -8.17 13.28
CA HIS A 185 -20.80 -8.19 11.85
C HIS A 185 -21.26 -9.52 11.24
N LEU A 186 -21.91 -9.46 10.08
CA LEU A 186 -22.55 -10.62 9.43
C LEU A 186 -21.53 -11.71 9.02
N LEU A 187 -20.28 -11.31 8.80
CA LEU A 187 -19.16 -12.19 8.44
C LEU A 187 -18.36 -12.73 9.64
N SER A 188 -18.63 -12.27 10.88
CA SER A 188 -17.84 -12.71 12.06
C SER A 188 -18.20 -14.12 12.49
N HIS A 189 -19.44 -14.52 12.24
CA HIS A 189 -19.92 -15.87 12.42
C HIS A 189 -19.68 -16.58 11.10
N ASN A 190 -19.06 -17.75 11.12
CA ASN A 190 -18.70 -18.54 9.93
C ASN A 190 -19.90 -18.99 9.06
N THR A 191 -21.05 -18.34 9.21
CA THR A 191 -22.34 -18.52 8.55
C THR A 191 -22.51 -17.67 7.29
N HIS A 192 -21.47 -16.93 6.85
CA HIS A 192 -21.52 -16.15 5.60
C HIS A 192 -21.97 -16.98 4.39
N ARG A 193 -21.60 -18.27 4.36
CA ARG A 193 -22.02 -19.22 3.32
C ARG A 193 -23.52 -19.46 3.33
N ASP A 194 -24.15 -19.47 4.50
CA ASP A 194 -25.57 -19.72 4.66
C ASP A 194 -26.39 -18.55 4.09
N TYR A 195 -25.95 -17.32 4.36
CA TYR A 195 -26.57 -16.12 3.77
C TYR A 195 -26.40 -16.04 2.25
N VAL A 196 -25.22 -16.37 1.72
CA VAL A 196 -24.98 -16.39 0.28
C VAL A 196 -25.80 -17.49 -0.39
N ASN A 197 -25.85 -18.69 0.20
CA ASN A 197 -26.67 -19.79 -0.30
C ASN A 197 -28.15 -19.43 -0.29
N PHE A 198 -28.64 -18.78 0.77
CA PHE A 198 -30.02 -18.29 0.86
C PHE A 198 -30.32 -17.22 -0.20
N PHE A 199 -29.41 -16.28 -0.43
CA PHE A 199 -29.57 -15.26 -1.46
C PHE A 199 -29.54 -15.84 -2.88
N VAL A 200 -28.65 -16.81 -3.15
CA VAL A 200 -28.60 -17.55 -4.41
C VAL A 200 -29.86 -18.38 -4.61
N PHE A 201 -30.37 -19.02 -3.56
CA PHE A 201 -31.64 -19.74 -3.56
C PHE A 201 -32.80 -18.81 -3.96
N LEU A 202 -32.94 -17.66 -3.30
CA LEU A 202 -33.98 -16.68 -3.64
C LEU A 202 -33.89 -16.21 -5.10
N LEU A 203 -32.68 -16.00 -5.63
CA LEU A 203 -32.50 -15.56 -7.01
C LEU A 203 -32.69 -16.67 -8.06
N MET A 204 -32.39 -17.93 -7.73
CA MET A 204 -32.59 -19.07 -8.64
C MET A 204 -34.03 -19.56 -8.66
N ASP A 205 -34.65 -19.79 -7.50
CA ASP A 205 -36.03 -20.32 -7.42
C ASP A 205 -37.06 -19.26 -7.86
N CYS A 206 -36.80 -17.94 -7.71
CA CYS A 206 -37.69 -16.91 -8.27
C CYS A 206 -37.65 -16.83 -9.81
N ALA A 207 -36.61 -17.39 -10.45
CA ALA A 207 -36.48 -17.40 -11.90
C ALA A 207 -37.06 -18.68 -12.53
N ASP A 208 -37.24 -19.74 -11.73
CA ASP A 208 -37.62 -21.07 -12.18
C ASP A 208 -38.79 -21.58 -11.32
N ASP A 209 -40.00 -21.33 -11.83
CA ASP A 209 -41.19 -22.15 -11.62
C ASP A 209 -41.91 -22.10 -10.24
N GLY A 210 -43.01 -21.35 -10.19
CA GLY A 210 -44.30 -21.78 -9.61
C GLY A 210 -44.41 -22.16 -8.12
N ARG A 211 -43.35 -22.07 -7.30
CA ARG A 211 -43.42 -22.33 -5.86
C ARG A 211 -44.11 -21.19 -5.12
N GLU A 212 -45.02 -21.55 -4.22
CA GLU A 212 -45.52 -20.62 -3.21
C GLU A 212 -44.37 -20.28 -2.24
N LEU A 213 -43.89 -19.04 -2.33
CA LEU A 213 -42.93 -18.49 -1.38
C LEU A 213 -43.60 -18.37 -0.01
N THR A 214 -42.84 -18.59 1.06
CA THR A 214 -43.32 -18.27 2.40
C THR A 214 -43.43 -16.74 2.58
N ASP A 215 -44.31 -16.28 3.46
CA ASP A 215 -44.51 -14.84 3.75
C ASP A 215 -43.19 -14.10 4.05
N LEU A 216 -42.24 -14.78 4.70
CA LEU A 216 -40.91 -14.26 5.02
C LEU A 216 -40.01 -14.14 3.78
N GLU A 217 -40.02 -15.13 2.89
CA GLU A 217 -39.27 -15.10 1.65
C GLU A 217 -39.84 -14.02 0.70
N GLU A 218 -41.17 -13.86 0.68
CA GLU A 218 -41.83 -12.84 -0.12
C GLU A 218 -41.47 -11.43 0.37
N TYR A 219 -41.46 -11.21 1.69
CA TYR A 219 -40.98 -9.96 2.27
C TYR A 219 -39.54 -9.65 1.85
N ILE A 220 -38.61 -10.61 2.00
CA ILE A 220 -37.20 -10.41 1.63
C ILE A 220 -37.07 -10.15 0.12
N TYR A 221 -37.81 -10.88 -0.71
CA TYR A 221 -37.80 -10.69 -2.16
C TYR A 221 -38.25 -9.28 -2.57
N THR A 222 -39.34 -8.78 -1.98
CA THR A 222 -39.82 -7.41 -2.27
C THR A 222 -38.83 -6.34 -1.83
N GLU A 223 -38.16 -6.51 -0.68
CA GLU A 223 -37.12 -5.59 -0.22
C GLU A 223 -35.84 -5.65 -1.09
N VAL A 224 -35.45 -6.84 -1.55
CA VAL A 224 -34.34 -7.01 -2.51
C VAL A 224 -34.66 -6.34 -3.84
N GLN A 225 -35.89 -6.49 -4.36
CA GLN A 225 -36.31 -5.77 -5.58
C GLN A 225 -36.34 -4.25 -5.41
N ARG A 226 -36.65 -3.77 -4.20
CA ARG A 226 -36.56 -2.35 -3.85
C ARG A 226 -35.12 -1.86 -3.69
N GLY A 227 -34.13 -2.76 -3.67
CA GLY A 227 -32.74 -2.42 -3.41
C GLY A 227 -32.46 -2.04 -1.95
N SER A 228 -33.35 -2.42 -1.04
CA SER A 228 -33.23 -2.17 0.39
C SER A 228 -32.42 -3.28 1.06
N SER A 229 -31.49 -2.90 1.95
CA SER A 229 -30.62 -3.82 2.69
C SER A 229 -31.05 -4.02 4.15
N ASP A 230 -32.19 -3.46 4.56
CA ASP A 230 -32.60 -3.39 5.97
C ASP A 230 -32.98 -4.75 6.57
N TRP A 231 -33.29 -5.74 5.73
CA TRP A 231 -33.58 -7.12 6.14
C TRP A 231 -32.31 -7.90 6.57
N LEU A 232 -31.11 -7.43 6.22
CA LEU A 232 -29.86 -8.05 6.64
C LEU A 232 -29.60 -7.76 8.12
N PRO A 233 -29.34 -8.79 8.95
CA PRO A 233 -29.11 -8.61 10.37
C PRO A 233 -27.72 -8.00 10.65
N TYR A 234 -27.58 -6.69 10.47
CA TYR A 234 -26.39 -5.93 10.82
C TYR A 234 -26.47 -5.44 12.26
N ARG A 235 -25.52 -5.84 13.12
CA ARG A 235 -25.48 -5.54 14.57
C ARG A 235 -26.69 -6.01 15.39
N HIS A 236 -27.61 -6.75 14.78
CA HIS A 236 -28.83 -7.30 15.40
C HIS A 236 -28.76 -8.85 15.43
N ASN A 237 -27.76 -9.39 16.12
CA ASN A 237 -27.65 -10.84 16.30
C ASN A 237 -28.41 -11.28 17.56
N LEU A 238 -29.34 -12.23 17.40
CA LEU A 238 -30.10 -12.85 18.48
C LEU A 238 -29.21 -13.47 19.58
N GLU A 239 -28.07 -14.06 19.23
CA GLU A 239 -27.13 -14.58 20.23
C GLU A 239 -26.48 -13.47 21.04
N LEU A 240 -26.13 -12.35 20.40
CA LEU A 240 -25.59 -11.19 21.09
C LEU A 240 -26.64 -10.56 22.01
N GLN A 241 -27.90 -10.48 21.56
CA GLN A 241 -28.99 -9.98 22.38
C GLN A 241 -29.23 -10.89 23.59
N LYS A 242 -29.23 -12.22 23.40
CA LYS A 242 -29.32 -13.18 24.51
C LYS A 242 -28.16 -13.05 25.49
N LYS A 243 -26.92 -12.92 25.00
CA LYS A 243 -25.73 -12.70 25.86
C LYS A 243 -25.79 -11.38 26.63
N ARG A 244 -26.23 -10.28 25.99
CA ARG A 244 -26.41 -8.99 26.67
C ARG A 244 -27.53 -9.04 27.71
N ALA A 245 -28.63 -9.72 27.41
CA ALA A 245 -29.71 -9.91 28.37
C ALA A 245 -29.24 -10.69 29.61
N GLN A 246 -28.53 -11.81 29.40
CA GLN A 246 -27.95 -12.61 30.49
C GLN A 246 -26.91 -11.85 31.32
N GLN A 247 -26.06 -11.04 30.68
CA GLN A 247 -25.12 -10.18 31.39
C GLN A 247 -25.83 -9.11 32.23
N GLY A 248 -26.85 -8.45 31.68
CA GLY A 248 -27.63 -7.45 32.40
C GLY A 248 -28.41 -8.02 33.58
N GLU A 249 -28.91 -9.25 33.47
CA GLU A 249 -29.55 -9.98 34.57
C GLU A 249 -28.53 -10.30 35.68
N ALA A 250 -27.35 -10.82 35.33
CA ALA A 250 -26.29 -11.12 36.30
C ALA A 250 -25.74 -9.86 37.02
N GLU A 251 -25.69 -8.72 36.33
CA GLU A 251 -25.30 -7.43 36.92
C GLU A 251 -26.35 -6.89 37.89
N LYS A 252 -27.64 -7.03 37.56
CA LYS A 252 -28.75 -6.71 38.46
C LYS A 252 -28.74 -7.57 39.72
N GLU A 253 -28.51 -8.87 39.59
CA GLU A 253 -28.42 -9.79 40.73
C GLU A 253 -27.22 -9.45 41.64
N ARG A 254 -26.06 -9.13 41.07
CA ARG A 254 -24.90 -8.66 41.85
C ARG A 254 -25.15 -7.32 42.54
N GLY A 255 -25.80 -6.38 41.86
CA GLY A 255 -26.17 -5.08 42.45
C GLY A 255 -27.12 -5.25 43.63
N SER A 256 -28.17 -6.07 43.46
CA SER A 256 -29.14 -6.35 44.52
C SER A 256 -28.50 -7.10 45.70
N ALA A 257 -27.63 -8.08 45.45
CA ALA A 257 -26.90 -8.76 46.51
C ALA A 257 -25.95 -7.82 47.28
N ALA A 258 -25.28 -6.89 46.60
CA ALA A 258 -24.42 -5.90 47.23
C ALA A 258 -25.20 -4.88 48.07
N GLU A 259 -26.42 -4.53 47.66
CA GLU A 259 -27.33 -3.63 48.38
C GLU A 259 -27.87 -4.31 49.65
N VAL A 260 -28.29 -5.58 49.57
CA VAL A 260 -28.72 -6.38 50.73
C VAL A 260 -27.59 -6.54 51.75
N VAL A 261 -26.35 -6.79 51.31
CA VAL A 261 -25.20 -6.87 52.21
C VAL A 261 -24.90 -5.52 52.87
N ARG A 262 -25.11 -4.39 52.19
CA ARG A 262 -24.97 -3.05 52.76
C ARG A 262 -26.02 -2.76 53.83
N GLU A 263 -27.27 -3.15 53.63
CA GLU A 263 -28.32 -3.01 54.64
C GLU A 263 -28.10 -3.90 55.88
N GLN A 264 -27.46 -5.06 55.72
CA GLN A 264 -27.12 -5.94 56.85
C GLN A 264 -25.91 -5.47 57.67
N LEU A 265 -25.09 -4.58 57.12
CA LEU A 265 -23.90 -4.01 57.78
C LEU A 265 -24.14 -2.63 58.41
N ALA A 266 -25.32 -2.05 58.22
CA ALA A 266 -25.78 -0.79 58.82
C ALA A 266 -26.61 -1.05 60.09
#